data_AF-A0A363TPM2-F1
#
_entry.id   AF-A0A363TPM2-F1
#
_cell.length_a   1.000
_cell.length_b   1.000
_cell.length_c   1.000
_cell.angle_alpha   90.00
_cell.angle_beta   90.00
_cell.angle_gamma   90.00
#
_symmetry.space_group_name_H-M   'P 1'
#
loop_
_entity.id
_entity.type
_entity.pdbx_description
1 polymer ?
#
loop_
_entity_poly.entity_id
_entity_poly.type
_entity_poly.pdbx_seq_one_letter_code
_entity_poly.pdbx_strand_id
1 'polypeptide(L)' 'MPMSPIEIIRMALDREKDAVRDYTEYAKTAEDPSIREMFLFLAGEEKKHVRLLQAEVEKEVYQEM' A
#
# COMPACT_ATOMS: atom_id res chain seq x y z
N MET A 1 -12.74 -10.80 18.19
CA MET A 1 -11.59 -11.72 18.05
C MET A 1 -10.33 -10.87 18.04
N PRO A 2 -9.28 -11.18 18.81
CA PRO A 2 -8.00 -10.50 18.64
C PRO A 2 -7.43 -10.92 17.29
N MET A 3 -7.20 -9.96 16.40
CA MET A 3 -6.47 -10.22 15.16
C MET A 3 -5.02 -10.51 15.53
N SER A 4 -4.46 -11.58 14.98
CA SER A 4 -3.04 -11.88 15.09
C SER A 4 -2.21 -10.76 14.43
N PRO A 5 -0.97 -10.52 14.88
CA PRO A 5 -0.11 -9.50 14.27
C PRO A 5 0.02 -9.63 12.75
N ILE A 6 0.12 -10.86 12.24
CA ILE A 6 0.20 -11.12 10.79
C ILE A 6 -1.08 -10.77 10.04
N GLU A 7 -2.26 -10.96 10.64
CA GLU A 7 -3.52 -10.53 10.05
C GLU A 7 -3.61 -9.00 9.95
N ILE A 8 -3.10 -8.28 10.95
CA ILE A 8 -3.04 -6.81 10.93
C ILE A 8 -2.11 -6.33 9.80
N ILE A 9 -0.95 -6.97 9.63
CA ILE A 9 0.00 -6.62 8.56
C ILE A 9 -0.61 -6.92 7.19
N ARG A 10 -1.31 -8.05 7.02
CA ARG A 10 -2.02 -8.37 5.76
C ARG A 10 -3.11 -7.36 5.44
N MET A 11 -3.90 -6.96 6.44
CA MET A 11 -4.90 -5.90 6.27
C MET A 11 -4.25 -4.57 5.88
N ALA A 12 -3.13 -4.20 6.51
CA ALA A 12 -2.39 -3.00 6.14
C ALA A 12 -1.90 -3.08 4.68
N LEU A 13 -1.31 -4.21 4.28
CA LEU A 13 -0.83 -4.45 2.92
C LEU A 13 -1.94 -4.27 1.87
N ASP A 14 -3.14 -4.80 2.14
CA ASP A 14 -4.27 -4.65 1.22
C ASP A 14 -4.75 -3.20 1.13
N ARG A 15 -4.77 -2.47 2.25
CA ARG A 15 -5.09 -1.03 2.25
C ARG A 15 -4.07 -0.22 1.45
N GLU A 16 -2.78 -0.52 1.55
CA GLU A 16 -1.75 0.17 0.78
C GLU A 16 -1.90 -0.11 -0.72
N LYS A 17 -2.25 -1.35 -1.12
CA LYS A 17 -2.52 -1.68 -2.53
C LYS A 17 -3.73 -0.92 -3.07
N ASP A 18 -4.79 -0.81 -2.26
CA ASP A 18 -5.97 -0.01 -2.62
C ASP A 18 -5.60 1.48 -2.75
N ALA A 19 -4.81 2.03 -1.82
CA ALA A 19 -4.35 3.41 -1.89
C ALA A 19 -3.50 3.69 -3.14
N VAL A 20 -2.59 2.78 -3.52
CA VAL A 20 -1.84 2.88 -4.78
C VAL A 20 -2.78 2.95 -5.98
N ARG A 21 -3.80 2.09 -6.05
CA ARG A 21 -4.78 2.10 -7.13
C ARG A 21 -5.53 3.42 -7.14
N ASP A 22 -6.09 3.82 -6.02
CA ASP A 22 -6.98 4.98 -5.91
C ASP A 22 -6.22 6.27 -6.24
N TYR A 23 -5.02 6.49 -5.69
CA TYR A 23 -4.20 7.65 -6.05
C TYR A 23 -3.77 7.65 -7.53
N THR A 24 -3.50 6.48 -8.10
CA THR A 24 -3.20 6.37 -9.54
C THR A 24 -4.42 6.77 -10.38
N GLU A 25 -5.64 6.37 -9.99
CA GLU A 25 -6.86 6.77 -10.68
C GLU A 25 -7.17 8.26 -10.48
N TYR A 26 -7.00 8.81 -9.28
CA TYR A 26 -7.19 10.24 -9.01
C TYR A 26 -6.21 11.10 -9.82
N ALA A 27 -4.97 10.65 -9.99
CA ALA A 27 -4.00 11.33 -10.85
C ALA A 27 -4.45 11.38 -12.33
N LYS A 28 -5.16 10.37 -12.82
CA LYS A 28 -5.68 10.34 -14.20
C LYS A 28 -6.84 11.30 -14.40
N THR A 29 -7.66 11.52 -13.38
CA THR A 29 -8.82 12.42 -13.44
C THR A 29 -8.49 13.85 -13.03
N ALA A 30 -7.30 14.11 -12.50
CA ALA A 30 -6.88 15.44 -12.07
C ALA A 30 -6.53 16.35 -13.27
N GLU A 31 -7.32 17.42 -13.43
CA GLU A 31 -7.11 18.45 -14.46
C GLU A 31 -5.90 19.34 -14.13
N ASP A 32 -5.76 19.74 -12.87
CA ASP A 32 -4.65 20.55 -12.39
C ASP A 32 -3.34 19.73 -12.35
N PRO A 33 -2.26 20.17 -13.02
CA PRO A 33 -0.99 19.46 -13.02
C PRO A 33 -0.37 19.24 -11.64
N SER A 34 -0.50 20.21 -10.72
CA SER A 34 0.06 20.09 -9.37
C SER A 34 -0.68 19.05 -8.53
N ILE A 35 -2.00 18.95 -8.69
CA ILE A 35 -2.83 17.93 -8.03
C ILE A 35 -2.50 16.54 -8.59
N ARG A 36 -2.32 16.43 -9.91
CA ARG A 36 -1.87 15.19 -10.55
C ARG A 36 -0.51 14.73 -10.02
N GLU A 37 0.46 15.63 -9.94
CA GLU A 37 1.79 15.32 -9.40
C GLU A 37 1.74 14.90 -7.93
N MET A 38 0.90 15.57 -7.12
CA MET A 38 0.67 15.18 -5.73
C MET A 38 0.13 13.75 -5.61
N PHE A 39 -0.89 13.38 -6.40
CA PHE A 39 -1.42 12.02 -6.37
C PHE A 39 -0.42 10.97 -6.87
N LEU A 40 0.37 11.28 -7.90
CA LEU A 40 1.44 10.40 -8.37
C LEU A 40 2.54 10.21 -7.31
N PHE A 41 2.88 11.27 -6.58
CA PHE A 41 3.81 11.20 -5.46
C PHE A 41 3.28 10.29 -4.36
N LEU A 42 2.02 10.48 -3.92
CA LEU A 42 1.38 9.64 -2.91
C LEU A 42 1.32 8.17 -3.36
N ALA A 43 0.90 7.88 -4.58
CA ALA A 43 0.92 6.53 -5.14
C ALA A 43 2.33 5.91 -5.14
N GLY A 44 3.38 6.74 -5.28
CA GLY A 44 4.78 6.33 -5.18
C GLY A 44 5.19 5.96 -3.76
N GLU A 45 4.75 6.73 -2.75
CA GLU A 45 5.01 6.42 -1.34
C GLU A 45 4.30 5.13 -0.91
N GLU A 46 3.02 4.94 -1.27
CA GLU A 46 2.29 3.73 -0.89
C GLU A 46 2.88 2.48 -1.57
N LYS A 47 3.43 2.60 -2.79
CA LYS A 47 4.19 1.49 -3.43
C LYS A 47 5.41 1.08 -2.61
N LYS A 48 6.07 2.00 -1.89
CA LYS A 48 7.17 1.66 -0.98
C LYS A 48 6.63 0.94 0.24
N HIS A 49 5.51 1.40 0.82
CA HIS A 49 4.85 0.73 1.94
C HIS A 49 4.42 -0.70 1.60
N VAL A 50 3.81 -0.92 0.42
CA VAL A 50 3.46 -2.26 -0.09
C VAL A 50 4.68 -3.19 -0.08
N ARG A 51 5.83 -2.73 -0.59
CA ARG A 51 7.06 -3.55 -0.64
C ARG A 51 7.56 -3.91 0.75
N LEU A 52 7.53 -2.96 1.68
CA LEU A 52 7.97 -3.19 3.06
C LEU A 52 7.05 -4.19 3.78
N LEU A 53 5.74 -3.98 3.70
CA LEU A 53 4.76 -4.85 4.34
C LEU A 53 4.76 -6.25 3.73
N GLN A 54 4.92 -6.36 2.41
CA GLN A 54 5.01 -7.65 1.75
C GLN A 54 6.25 -8.44 2.17
N ALA A 55 7.40 -7.78 2.30
CA ALA A 55 8.62 -8.41 2.82
C ALA A 55 8.44 -8.92 4.27
N GLU A 56 7.72 -8.18 5.12
CA GLU A 56 7.45 -8.61 6.49
C GLU A 56 6.50 -9.80 6.54
N VAL A 57 5.46 -9.81 5.71
CA VAL A 57 4.55 -10.97 5.58
C VAL A 57 5.30 -12.21 5.10
N GLU A 58 6.17 -12.07 4.10
CA GLU A 58 6.97 -13.18 3.59
C GLU A 58 7.90 -13.73 4.67
N LYS A 59 8.61 -12.86 5.41
CA LYS A 59 9.51 -13.25 6.49
C LYS A 59 8.82 -14.07 7.58
N GLU A 60 7.65 -13.64 8.05
CA GLU A 60 6.86 -14.38 9.06
C GLU A 60 6.41 -15.75 8.53
N VAL A 61 5.94 -15.83 7.28
CA VAL A 61 5.53 -17.11 6.66
C VAL A 61 6.70 -18.11 6.60
N TYR A 62 7.94 -17.65 6.38
CA TYR A 62 9.13 -18.52 6.41
C TYR A 62 9.60 -18.89 7.82
N GLN A 63 9.21 -18.14 8.87
CA GLN A 63 9.56 -18.48 10.26
C GLN A 63 8.59 -19.51 10.87
N GLU A 64 7.37 -19.62 10.33
CA GLU A 64 6.38 -20.63 10.75
C GLU A 64 6.54 -22.01 10.06
N MET A 65 7.42 -22.12 9.05
CA MET A 65 7.78 -23.38 8.36
C MET A 65 8.93 -24.11 9.03
#